data_AF-A0A8S9WA72-F1
#
_entry.id   AF-A0A8S9WA72-F1
#
_cell.length_a   1.000
_cell.length_b   1.000
_cell.length_c   1.000
_cell.angle_alpha   90.00
_cell.angle_beta   90.00
_cell.angle_gamma   90.00
#
_symmetry.space_group_name_H-M   'P 1'
#
loop_
_entity.id
_entity.type
_entity.pdbx_description
1 polymer ?
#
loop_
_entity_poly.entity_id
_entity_poly.type
_entity_poly.pdbx_seq_one_letter_code
_entity_poly.pdbx_strand_id
1 'polypeptide(L)' 'GNYGYFSSKSRTTSGLNTISTNKVRKAKIPLPPVSMQKKFAEIYKTIEQLRDHQTQSHQHIDNLFNALMQQAFRGKLS' A
#
# COMPACT_ATOMS: atom_id res chain seq x y z
N GLY A 1 16.87 -7.58 7.84
CA GLY A 1 16.28 -7.02 6.60
C GLY A 1 16.73 -5.60 6.37
N ASN A 2 16.61 -5.07 5.15
CA ASN A 2 17.09 -3.72 4.79
C ASN A 2 16.51 -2.60 5.67
N TYR A 3 15.31 -2.77 6.22
CA TYR A 3 14.72 -1.85 7.21
C TYR A 3 15.63 -1.60 8.43
N GLY A 4 16.20 -2.66 9.03
CA GLY A 4 17.14 -2.53 10.15
C GLY A 4 18.51 -1.98 9.73
N TYR A 5 18.92 -2.25 8.48
CA TYR A 5 20.15 -1.69 7.93
C TYR A 5 20.04 -0.17 7.77
N PHE A 6 18.94 0.34 7.21
CA PHE A 6 18.75 1.77 7.00
C PHE A 6 18.50 2.53 8.31
N SER A 7 17.73 1.95 9.24
CA SER A 7 17.52 2.54 10.57
C SER A 7 18.83 2.64 11.37
N SER A 8 19.72 1.65 11.29
CA SER A 8 21.04 1.70 11.98
C SER A 8 22.08 2.59 11.29
N LYS A 9 21.87 2.96 10.02
CA LYS A 9 22.80 3.77 9.22
C LYS A 9 22.31 5.20 8.97
N SER A 10 21.07 5.53 9.37
CA SER A 10 20.57 6.89 9.40
C SER A 10 21.17 7.68 10.56
N ARG A 11 21.43 8.96 10.36
CA ARG A 11 21.76 9.91 11.42
C ARG A 11 20.51 10.69 11.77
N THR A 12 20.23 10.84 13.05
CA THR A 12 19.21 11.79 13.51
C THR A 12 19.85 13.17 13.60
N THR A 13 19.28 14.15 12.92
CA THR A 13 19.63 15.56 13.11
C THR A 13 18.33 16.33 13.24
N SER A 14 18.13 16.99 14.37
CA SER A 14 16.92 17.75 14.69
C SER A 14 15.61 16.95 14.52
N GLY A 15 15.57 15.70 15.01
CA GLY A 15 14.40 14.81 14.92
C GLY A 15 14.17 14.17 13.55
N LEU A 16 14.93 14.55 12.51
CA LEU A 16 14.87 13.97 11.17
C LEU A 16 15.92 12.87 11.01
N ASN A 17 15.46 11.65 10.70
CA ASN A 17 16.34 10.54 10.37
C ASN A 17 16.77 10.65 8.90
N THR A 18 17.99 11.14 8.69
CA THR A 18 18.55 11.33 7.34
C THR A 18 19.54 10.23 7.02
N ILE A 19 19.44 9.66 5.82
CA ILE A 19 20.40 8.69 5.29
C ILE A 19 21.16 9.28 4.11
N SER A 20 22.49 9.17 4.12
CA SER A 20 23.28 9.65 2.98
C SER A 20 23.17 8.70 1.78
N THR A 21 23.21 9.27 0.58
CA THR A 21 23.19 8.53 -0.70
C THR A 21 24.26 7.43 -0.76
N ASN A 22 25.44 7.71 -0.19
CA ASN A 22 26.53 6.73 -0.07
C ASN A 22 26.16 5.51 0.78
N LYS A 23 25.32 5.66 1.81
CA LYS A 23 24.84 4.54 2.64
C LYS A 23 23.76 3.74 1.91
N VAL A 24 22.90 4.42 1.15
CA VAL A 24 21.90 3.75 0.30
C VAL A 24 22.57 2.88 -0.76
N ARG A 25 23.58 3.40 -1.47
CA ARG A 25 24.35 2.64 -2.48
C ARG A 25 25.07 1.41 -1.93
N LYS A 26 25.44 1.43 -0.64
CA LYS A 26 26.15 0.32 0.03
C LYS A 26 25.22 -0.72 0.64
N ALA A 27 23.90 -0.53 0.55
CA ALA A 27 22.95 -1.49 1.05
C ALA A 27 23.05 -2.81 0.28
N LYS A 28 23.24 -3.90 1.02
CA LYS A 28 23.26 -5.24 0.43
C LYS A 28 21.83 -5.72 0.28
N ILE A 29 21.33 -5.70 -0.95
CA ILE A 29 20.01 -6.22 -1.29
C ILE A 29 20.14 -7.55 -2.04
N PRO A 30 19.28 -8.55 -1.77
CA PRO A 30 19.23 -9.74 -2.61
C PRO A 30 18.77 -9.33 -4.01
N LEU A 31 19.55 -9.69 -5.03
CA LEU A 31 19.27 -9.38 -6.42
C LEU A 31 18.94 -10.68 -7.18
N PRO A 32 17.65 -11.08 -7.26
CA PRO A 32 17.25 -12.27 -8.02
C PRO A 32 17.41 -12.03 -9.53
N PRO A 33 17.37 -13.08 -10.37
CA PRO A 33 17.40 -12.94 -11.82
C PRO A 33 16.27 -12.04 -12.38
N VAL A 34 16.56 -11.31 -13.46
CA VAL A 34 15.61 -10.34 -14.06
C VAL A 34 14.28 -10.99 -14.46
N SER A 35 14.30 -12.23 -14.93
CA SER A 35 13.07 -12.99 -15.26
C SER A 35 12.17 -13.18 -14.04
N MET A 36 12.75 -13.49 -12.89
CA MET A 36 12.02 -13.64 -11.62
C MET A 36 11.48 -12.28 -11.12
N GLN A 37 12.28 -11.21 -11.27
CA GLN A 37 11.83 -9.86 -10.92
C GLN A 37 10.61 -9.43 -11.74
N LYS A 38 10.63 -9.69 -13.06
CA LYS A 38 9.50 -9.39 -13.95
C LYS A 38 8.24 -10.19 -13.57
N LYS A 39 8.39 -11.50 -13.37
CA LYS A 39 7.28 -12.36 -12.93
C LYS A 39 6.67 -11.89 -11.61
N PHE A 40 7.50 -11.52 -10.65
CA PHE A 40 7.02 -10.96 -9.39
C PHE A 40 6.24 -9.65 -9.60
N ALA A 41 6.77 -8.74 -10.42
CA ALA A 41 6.11 -7.46 -10.71
C ALA A 41 4.73 -7.64 -11.38
N GLU A 42 4.61 -8.60 -12.31
CA GLU A 42 3.33 -8.93 -12.96
C GLU A 42 2.30 -9.46 -11.96
N ILE A 43 2.71 -10.40 -11.09
CA ILE A 43 1.85 -10.94 -10.02
C ILE A 43 1.43 -9.82 -9.07
N TYR A 44 2.39 -8.99 -8.63
CA TYR A 44 2.12 -7.88 -7.72
C TYR A 44 1.10 -6.91 -8.31
N LYS A 45 1.29 -6.49 -9.57
CA LYS A 45 0.36 -5.59 -10.26
C LYS A 45 -1.06 -6.16 -10.34
N THR A 46 -1.17 -7.46 -10.62
CA THR A 46 -2.48 -8.14 -10.67
C THR A 46 -3.16 -8.13 -9.31
N ILE A 47 -2.41 -8.40 -8.24
CA ILE A 47 -2.93 -8.37 -6.85
C ILE A 47 -3.34 -6.95 -6.45
N GLU A 48 -2.57 -5.95 -6.82
CA GLU A 48 -2.86 -4.53 -6.54
C GLU A 48 -4.16 -4.10 -7.22
N GLN A 49 -4.34 -4.43 -8.50
CA GLN A 49 -5.58 -4.15 -9.23
C GLN A 49 -6.80 -4.84 -8.60
N LEU A 50 -6.65 -6.10 -8.17
CA LEU A 50 -7.72 -6.82 -7.50
C LEU A 50 -8.09 -6.16 -6.17
N ARG A 51 -7.09 -5.71 -5.40
CA ARG A 51 -7.31 -5.01 -4.13
C ARG A 51 -8.08 -3.71 -4.36
N ASP A 52 -7.68 -2.91 -5.34
CA ASP A 52 -8.34 -1.65 -5.66
C ASP A 52 -9.80 -1.87 -6.05
N HIS A 53 -10.06 -2.86 -6.90
CA HIS A 53 -11.42 -3.23 -7.29
C HIS A 53 -12.26 -3.67 -6.07
N GLN A 54 -11.67 -4.46 -5.17
CA GLN A 54 -12.35 -4.90 -3.95
C GLN A 54 -12.68 -3.71 -3.04
N THR A 55 -11.75 -2.77 -2.85
CA THR A 55 -11.98 -1.56 -2.05
C THR A 55 -13.11 -0.71 -2.66
N GLN A 56 -13.11 -0.51 -3.98
CA GLN A 56 -14.18 0.22 -4.67
C GLN A 56 -15.53 -0.48 -4.53
N SER A 57 -15.56 -1.80 -4.67
CA SER A 57 -16.77 -2.61 -4.51
C SER A 57 -17.35 -2.49 -3.08
N HIS A 58 -16.49 -2.55 -2.06
CA HIS A 58 -16.92 -2.33 -0.68
C HIS A 58 -17.54 -0.95 -0.48
N GLN A 59 -16.88 0.11 -0.98
CA GLN A 59 -17.40 1.46 -0.86
C GLN A 59 -18.73 1.64 -1.61
N HIS A 60 -18.91 0.98 -2.75
CA HIS A 60 -20.17 0.99 -3.48
C HIS A 60 -21.30 0.32 -2.70
N ILE A 61 -21.03 -0.82 -2.07
CA ILE A 61 -21.99 -1.52 -1.22
C ILE A 61 -22.41 -0.64 -0.04
N ASP A 62 -21.47 0.00 0.64
CA ASP A 62 -21.77 0.89 1.77
C ASP A 62 -22.65 2.08 1.34
N ASN A 63 -22.35 2.66 0.17
CA ASN A 63 -23.14 3.75 -0.40
C ASN A 63 -24.57 3.29 -0.75
N LEU A 64 -24.72 2.11 -1.37
CA LEU A 64 -26.03 1.54 -1.68
C LEU A 64 -26.84 1.25 -0.41
N PHE A 65 -26.20 0.66 0.60
CA PHE A 65 -26.82 0.38 1.89
C PHE A 65 -27.34 1.68 2.53
N ASN A 66 -26.50 2.72 2.57
CA ASN A 66 -26.90 4.03 3.10
C ASN A 66 -28.06 4.66 2.32
N ALA A 67 -28.05 4.58 0.99
CA ALA A 67 -29.13 5.10 0.15
C ALA A 67 -30.45 4.35 0.42
N LEU A 68 -30.41 3.02 0.50
CA LEU A 68 -31.58 2.19 0.82
C LEU A 68 -32.12 2.50 2.22
N MET A 69 -31.26 2.64 3.22
CA MET A 69 -31.66 3.03 4.57
C MET A 69 -32.36 4.40 4.57
N GLN A 70 -31.77 5.41 3.92
CA GLN A 70 -32.41 6.72 3.82
C GLN A 70 -33.80 6.65 3.16
N GLN A 71 -33.97 5.86 2.11
CA GLN A 71 -35.27 5.67 1.47
C GLN A 71 -36.27 4.95 2.39
N ALA A 72 -35.86 3.89 3.07
CA ALA A 72 -36.70 3.11 3.98
C ALA A 72 -37.22 3.96 5.15
N PHE A 73 -36.39 4.85 5.71
CA PHE A 73 -36.80 5.75 6.79
C PHE A 73 -37.68 6.90 6.32
N ARG A 74 -37.47 7.43 5.09
CA ARG A 74 -38.35 8.46 4.50
C ARG A 74 -39.76 7.94 4.21
N GLY A 75 -39.93 6.64 3.97
CA GLY A 75 -41.23 6.01 3.73
C GLY A 75 -41.98 5.51 4.97
N LYS A 76 -41.36 5.53 6.16
CA LYS A 76 -41.93 4.97 7.42
C LYS A 76 -42.19 6.01 8.53
N LEU A 77 -41.94 7.30 8.26
CA LEU A 77 -42.23 8.41 9.18
C LEU A 77 -43.40 9.31 8.68
N SER A 78 -44.20 8.78 7.75
CA SER A 78 -45.47 9.36 7.32
C SER A 78 -46.63 8.52 7.83
#